data_AF-A0A2G9N709-F1
#
_entry.id   AF-A0A2G9N709-F1
#
_cell.length_a   1.000
_cell.length_b   1.000
_cell.length_c   1.000
_cell.angle_alpha   90.00
_cell.angle_beta   90.00
_cell.angle_gamma   90.00
#
_symmetry.space_group_name_H-M   'P 1'
#
loop_
_entity.id
_entity.type
_entity.pdbx_description
1 polymer ?
#
loop_
_entity_poly.entity_id
_entity_poly.type
_entity_poly.pdbx_seq_one_letter_code
_entity_poly.pdbx_strand_id
1 'polypeptide(L)'
;MVRFDKKQEIKETIERADPKRFAKEILKQPERFAFLIDIFNELPVKLTKCFQSYLKSRRTTQYVEVEIIGFIISDFCFPGDIFIRTNRYPKLNDFVEILYGGNTGYHESISTVTQINLKKGTINLQGAVHKDHKDTTNISNITEVVDKIIVFGTPEWKNMLKTLNIDFDKKRIIYYLECNIEHLNKVKDFHRRKENLDKLKQRLKEVKIYKD
;
A
#
# COMPACT_ATOMS: atom_id res chain seq x y z
N MET A 1 -24.98 8.79 27.35
CA MET A 1 -25.27 7.65 26.45
C MET A 1 -25.68 8.25 25.10
N VAL A 2 -24.71 8.49 24.21
CA VAL A 2 -24.89 9.16 22.88
C VAL A 2 -23.99 8.45 21.85
N ARG A 3 -23.86 7.12 21.95
CA ARG A 3 -22.86 6.33 21.20
C ARG A 3 -23.39 5.66 19.94
N PHE A 4 -24.71 5.47 19.83
CA PHE A 4 -25.31 4.66 18.76
C PHE A 4 -25.64 5.48 17.50
N ASP A 5 -26.18 6.70 17.66
CA ASP A 5 -26.67 7.48 16.51
C ASP A 5 -25.54 7.92 15.56
N LYS A 6 -24.44 8.46 16.09
CA LYS A 6 -23.26 8.83 15.27
C LYS A 6 -22.58 7.64 14.59
N LYS A 7 -22.58 6.49 15.26
CA LYS A 7 -21.94 5.27 14.75
C LYS A 7 -22.71 4.71 13.55
N GLN A 8 -24.03 4.86 13.56
CA GLN A 8 -24.91 4.49 12.46
C GLN A 8 -24.80 5.47 11.28
N GLU A 9 -24.72 6.78 11.56
CA GLU A 9 -24.51 7.83 10.56
C GLU A 9 -23.15 7.69 9.82
N ILE A 10 -22.09 7.29 10.54
CA ILE A 10 -20.79 6.95 9.96
C ILE A 10 -20.90 5.74 9.02
N LYS A 11 -21.66 4.69 9.40
CA LYS A 11 -21.88 3.50 8.55
C LYS A 11 -22.59 3.86 7.25
N GLU A 12 -23.59 4.73 7.30
CA GLU A 12 -24.34 5.17 6.11
C GLU A 12 -23.49 6.09 5.19
N THR A 13 -22.50 6.80 5.76
CA THR A 13 -21.61 7.70 5.01
C THR A 13 -20.45 6.98 4.30
N ILE A 14 -20.03 5.80 4.81
CA ILE A 14 -18.89 5.01 4.31
C ILE A 14 -19.03 4.66 2.82
N GLU A 15 -20.25 4.38 2.36
CA GLU A 15 -20.51 3.93 0.98
C GLU A 15 -20.43 5.06 -0.06
N ARG A 16 -20.42 6.33 0.36
CA ARG A 16 -20.65 7.48 -0.54
C ARG A 16 -19.64 8.64 -0.41
N ALA A 17 -18.71 8.61 0.54
CA ALA A 17 -17.81 9.73 0.84
C ALA A 17 -16.43 9.64 0.15
N ASP A 18 -15.77 10.79 -0.08
CA ASP A 18 -14.33 10.86 -0.34
C ASP A 18 -13.58 10.30 0.89
N PRO A 19 -12.70 9.29 0.75
CA PRO A 19 -12.10 8.60 1.89
C PRO A 19 -11.27 9.52 2.77
N LYS A 20 -10.68 10.57 2.18
CA LYS A 20 -9.94 11.58 2.93
C LYS A 20 -10.85 12.53 3.68
N ARG A 21 -11.99 12.88 3.10
CA ARG A 21 -13.04 13.63 3.78
C ARG A 21 -13.60 12.81 4.93
N PHE A 22 -13.89 11.53 4.72
CA PHE A 22 -14.37 10.62 5.77
C PHE A 22 -13.36 10.46 6.91
N ALA A 23 -12.08 10.20 6.59
CA ALA A 23 -11.02 10.16 7.60
C ALA A 23 -10.87 11.49 8.34
N LYS A 24 -11.01 12.63 7.64
CA LYS A 24 -11.02 13.96 8.25
C LYS A 24 -12.19 14.16 9.20
N GLU A 25 -13.39 13.72 8.84
CA GLU A 25 -14.59 13.85 9.70
C GLU A 25 -14.51 12.97 10.96
N ILE A 26 -13.94 11.76 10.87
CA ILE A 26 -13.65 10.93 12.05
C ILE A 26 -12.64 11.65 12.97
N LEU A 27 -11.57 12.23 12.42
CA LEU A 27 -10.54 12.91 13.21
C LEU A 27 -10.99 14.23 13.86
N LYS A 28 -12.04 14.84 13.32
CA LYS A 28 -12.66 16.04 13.90
C LYS A 28 -13.60 15.72 15.06
N GLN A 29 -13.92 14.44 15.29
CA GLN A 29 -14.86 14.13 16.35
C GLN A 29 -14.23 14.43 17.73
N PRO A 30 -15.01 15.01 18.66
CA PRO A 30 -14.52 15.37 19.99
C PRO A 30 -14.29 14.16 20.92
N GLU A 31 -14.37 12.92 20.40
CA GLU A 31 -14.32 11.72 21.21
C GLU A 31 -12.88 11.27 21.56
N ARG A 32 -12.75 10.51 22.65
CA ARG A 32 -11.46 10.01 23.19
C ARG A 32 -10.82 9.01 22.23
N PHE A 33 -9.50 8.81 22.34
CA PHE A 33 -8.74 7.81 21.57
C PHE A 33 -9.38 6.40 21.51
N ALA A 34 -10.01 5.97 22.60
CA ALA A 34 -10.76 4.70 22.65
C ALA A 34 -11.91 4.62 21.63
N PHE A 35 -12.62 5.74 21.38
CA PHE A 35 -13.69 5.79 20.38
C PHE A 35 -13.14 5.74 18.95
N LEU A 36 -11.98 6.35 18.70
CA LEU A 36 -11.30 6.22 17.42
C LEU A 36 -10.90 4.76 17.17
N ILE A 37 -10.38 4.06 18.18
CA ILE A 37 -10.10 2.61 18.11
C ILE A 37 -11.38 1.81 17.83
N ASP A 38 -12.49 2.13 18.49
CA ASP A 38 -13.77 1.45 18.26
C ASP A 38 -14.27 1.64 16.82
N ILE A 39 -14.14 2.85 16.25
CA ILE A 39 -14.44 3.09 14.84
C ILE A 39 -13.50 2.27 13.95
N PHE A 40 -12.19 2.31 14.21
CA PHE A 40 -11.18 1.58 13.44
C PHE A 40 -11.46 0.09 13.35
N ASN A 41 -11.85 -0.52 14.46
CA ASN A 41 -12.15 -1.95 14.55
C ASN A 41 -13.41 -2.35 13.77
N GLU A 42 -14.29 -1.38 13.46
CA GLU A 42 -15.50 -1.60 12.66
C GLU A 42 -15.35 -1.19 11.20
N LEU A 43 -14.25 -0.55 10.82
CA LEU A 43 -13.99 -0.25 9.42
C LEU A 43 -13.68 -1.54 8.66
N PRO A 44 -14.22 -1.70 7.43
CA PRO A 44 -13.71 -2.69 6.49
C PRO A 44 -12.19 -2.55 6.32
N VAL A 45 -11.47 -3.67 6.18
CA VAL A 45 -9.99 -3.69 6.10
C VAL A 45 -9.41 -2.64 5.13
N LYS A 46 -10.06 -2.45 3.97
CA LYS A 46 -9.65 -1.45 2.98
C LYS A 46 -9.72 -0.02 3.51
N LEU A 47 -10.74 0.31 4.31
CA LEU A 47 -10.94 1.61 4.94
C LEU A 47 -10.00 1.86 6.10
N THR A 48 -9.69 0.82 6.89
CA THR A 48 -8.69 0.90 7.96
C THR A 48 -7.34 1.35 7.40
N LYS A 49 -6.90 0.74 6.30
CA LYS A 49 -5.67 1.14 5.62
C LYS A 49 -5.73 2.56 5.06
N CYS A 50 -6.83 2.92 4.39
CA CYS A 50 -7.06 4.30 3.92
C CYS A 50 -6.89 5.33 5.03
N PHE A 51 -7.48 5.05 6.20
CA PHE A 51 -7.43 5.93 7.35
C PHE A 51 -6.02 6.01 7.95
N GLN A 52 -5.31 4.89 8.05
CA GLN A 52 -3.90 4.85 8.47
C GLN A 52 -3.03 5.68 7.52
N SER A 53 -3.14 5.47 6.22
CA SER A 53 -2.37 6.21 5.21
C SER A 53 -2.72 7.70 5.18
N TYR A 54 -3.99 8.06 5.41
CA TYR A 54 -4.40 9.46 5.57
C TYR A 54 -3.75 10.09 6.82
N LEU A 55 -3.83 9.42 7.97
CA LEU A 55 -3.19 9.88 9.20
C LEU A 55 -1.69 10.10 9.00
N LYS A 56 -1.02 9.17 8.32
CA LYS A 56 0.41 9.27 8.00
C LYS A 56 0.72 10.47 7.09
N SER A 57 -0.04 10.68 6.02
CA SER A 57 0.12 11.83 5.11
C SER A 57 -0.08 13.21 5.78
N ARG A 58 -0.75 13.24 6.95
CA ARG A 58 -0.99 14.44 7.75
C ARG A 58 0.10 14.69 8.80
N ARG A 59 1.00 13.72 9.03
CA ARG A 59 2.13 13.91 9.94
C ARG A 59 3.11 14.89 9.30
N THR A 60 3.39 15.99 10.00
CA THR A 60 4.41 16.97 9.60
C THR A 60 5.84 16.47 9.84
N THR A 61 5.99 15.43 10.67
CA THR A 61 7.27 14.79 10.96
C THR A 61 7.63 13.79 9.86
N GLN A 62 8.89 13.80 9.42
CA GLN A 62 9.42 12.75 8.55
C GLN A 62 9.28 11.39 9.22
N TYR A 63 8.85 10.38 8.48
CA TYR A 63 8.88 8.99 8.92
C TYR A 63 9.44 8.07 7.85
N VAL A 64 9.94 6.93 8.31
CA VAL A 64 10.37 5.81 7.47
C VAL A 64 9.56 4.59 7.91
N GLU A 65 8.97 3.91 6.95
CA GLU A 65 8.23 2.67 7.16
C GLU A 65 8.91 1.52 6.42
N VAL A 66 8.95 0.37 7.10
CA VAL A 66 9.56 -0.85 6.57
C VAL A 66 8.51 -1.96 6.62
N GLU A 67 8.20 -2.55 5.46
CA GLU A 67 7.20 -3.62 5.33
C GLU A 67 7.76 -4.77 4.48
N ILE A 68 7.53 -6.02 4.91
CA ILE A 68 7.73 -7.19 4.05
C ILE A 68 6.49 -7.36 3.16
N ILE A 69 6.69 -7.36 1.85
CA ILE A 69 5.63 -7.31 0.87
C ILE A 69 4.98 -8.69 0.69
N GLY A 70 3.64 -8.71 0.62
CA GLY A 70 2.85 -9.93 0.41
C GLY A 70 2.25 -10.09 -1.00
N PHE A 71 2.55 -9.20 -1.94
CA PHE A 71 1.95 -9.19 -3.27
C PHE A 71 2.97 -8.87 -4.37
N ILE A 72 2.67 -9.29 -5.59
CA ILE A 72 3.48 -8.93 -6.76
C ILE A 72 3.12 -7.52 -7.26
N ILE A 73 4.14 -6.72 -7.57
CA ILE A 73 3.98 -5.46 -8.30
C ILE A 73 4.79 -5.57 -9.59
N SER A 74 4.12 -6.00 -10.65
CA SER A 74 4.71 -6.15 -11.98
C SER A 74 6.03 -6.94 -11.96
N ASP A 75 7.07 -6.47 -12.64
CA ASP A 75 8.41 -7.07 -12.68
C ASP A 75 9.39 -6.55 -11.61
N PHE A 76 8.91 -5.69 -10.71
CA PHE A 76 9.73 -4.85 -9.83
C PHE A 76 9.80 -5.35 -8.37
N CYS A 77 8.72 -5.96 -7.88
CA CYS A 77 8.65 -6.44 -6.50
C CYS A 77 7.89 -7.75 -6.41
N PHE A 78 8.41 -8.67 -5.59
CA PHE A 78 7.86 -9.98 -5.34
C PHE A 78 7.62 -10.18 -3.84
N PRO A 79 6.66 -11.05 -3.47
CA PRO A 79 6.45 -11.36 -2.06
C PRO A 79 7.76 -11.79 -1.35
N GLY A 80 7.95 -11.26 -0.15
CA GLY A 80 9.17 -11.41 0.65
C GLY A 80 10.21 -10.30 0.46
N ASP A 81 10.10 -9.46 -0.56
CA ASP A 81 10.91 -8.24 -0.64
C ASP A 81 10.53 -7.25 0.48
N ILE A 82 11.44 -6.36 0.85
CA ILE A 82 11.19 -5.29 1.83
C ILE A 82 11.04 -3.95 1.13
N PHE A 83 9.97 -3.23 1.44
CA PHE A 83 9.83 -1.82 1.06
C PHE A 83 10.35 -0.92 2.15
N ILE A 84 11.05 0.13 1.74
CA ILE A 84 11.31 1.31 2.56
C ILE A 84 10.48 2.45 1.96
N ARG A 85 9.53 2.96 2.74
CA ARG A 85 8.62 4.04 2.35
C ARG A 85 8.80 5.25 3.24
N THR A 86 8.66 6.44 2.67
CA THR A 86 8.72 7.70 3.41
C THR A 86 7.62 8.65 2.97
N ASN A 87 7.35 9.69 3.78
CA ASN A 87 6.38 10.74 3.46
C ASN A 87 7.01 11.99 2.83
N ARG A 88 8.17 11.86 2.19
CA ARG A 88 8.78 12.99 1.48
C ARG A 88 7.95 13.40 0.26
N TYR A 89 8.19 14.60 -0.26
CA TYR A 89 7.60 15.01 -1.53
C TYR A 89 8.08 14.10 -2.69
N PRO A 90 7.17 13.76 -3.62
CA PRO A 90 7.51 12.98 -4.81
C PRO A 90 8.41 13.77 -5.77
N LYS A 91 9.19 13.03 -6.55
CA LYS A 91 10.03 13.49 -7.66
C LYS A 91 9.71 12.67 -8.90
N LEU A 92 10.18 13.14 -10.06
CA LEU A 92 10.05 12.37 -11.30
C LEU A 92 10.69 10.99 -11.14
N ASN A 93 10.04 9.97 -11.70
CA ASN A 93 10.39 8.55 -11.63
C ASN A 93 10.29 7.91 -10.24
N ASP A 94 9.84 8.62 -9.22
CA ASP A 94 9.51 7.98 -7.95
C ASP A 94 8.36 6.99 -8.14
N PHE A 95 8.40 5.89 -7.37
CA PHE A 95 7.24 5.05 -7.12
C PHE A 95 6.48 5.63 -5.94
N VAL A 96 5.18 5.87 -6.13
CA VAL A 96 4.33 6.46 -5.11
C VAL A 96 3.13 5.56 -4.85
N GLU A 97 2.76 5.47 -3.58
CA GLU A 97 1.50 4.88 -3.16
C GLU A 97 0.43 5.96 -3.21
N ILE A 98 -0.65 5.65 -3.93
CA ILE A 98 -1.78 6.55 -4.12
C ILE A 98 -3.02 5.87 -3.57
N LEU A 99 -3.80 6.65 -2.85
CA LEU A 99 -5.13 6.27 -2.45
C LEU A 99 -6.16 6.90 -3.38
N TYR A 100 -7.00 6.07 -4.02
CA TYR A 100 -8.12 6.53 -4.84
C TYR A 100 -9.41 5.80 -4.48
N GLY A 101 -10.52 6.54 -4.55
CA GLY A 101 -11.87 5.98 -4.43
C GLY A 101 -12.42 5.61 -5.80
N GLY A 102 -13.05 4.44 -5.89
CA GLY A 102 -13.78 3.99 -7.08
C GLY A 102 -15.15 3.43 -6.72
N ASN A 103 -15.91 3.02 -7.74
CA ASN A 103 -17.29 2.52 -7.59
C ASN A 103 -17.40 1.26 -6.71
N THR A 104 -16.30 0.51 -6.56
CA THR A 104 -16.23 -0.72 -5.75
C THR A 104 -15.50 -0.52 -4.41
N GLY A 105 -15.37 0.74 -3.99
CA GLY A 105 -14.68 1.14 -2.76
C GLY A 105 -13.28 1.69 -3.03
N TYR A 106 -12.45 1.66 -1.99
CA TYR A 106 -11.14 2.30 -1.99
C TYR A 106 -10.03 1.32 -2.34
N HIS A 107 -9.04 1.82 -3.07
CA HIS A 107 -7.91 1.03 -3.53
C HIS A 107 -6.61 1.80 -3.33
N GLU A 108 -5.59 1.06 -2.90
CA GLU A 108 -4.20 1.49 -2.91
C GLU A 108 -3.61 1.04 -4.24
N SER A 109 -2.92 1.95 -4.92
CA SER A 109 -2.15 1.62 -6.12
C SER A 109 -0.76 2.21 -6.02
N ILE A 110 0.19 1.48 -6.56
CA ILE A 110 1.55 1.95 -6.73
C ILE A 110 1.71 2.36 -8.18
N SER A 111 2.17 3.59 -8.38
CA SER A 111 2.39 4.15 -9.71
C SER A 111 3.71 4.90 -9.76
N THR A 112 4.25 5.05 -10.97
CA THR A 112 5.45 5.85 -11.23
C THR A 112 5.07 7.29 -11.56
N VAL A 113 5.73 8.26 -10.95
CA VAL A 113 5.55 9.68 -11.24
C VAL A 113 6.21 10.01 -12.57
N THR A 114 5.40 10.42 -13.55
CA THR A 114 5.89 10.75 -14.91
C THR A 114 5.94 12.24 -15.17
N GLN A 115 5.13 13.04 -14.47
CA GLN A 115 5.13 14.49 -14.57
C GLN A 115 4.64 15.14 -13.27
N ILE A 116 5.20 16.30 -12.92
CA ILE A 116 4.77 17.11 -11.76
C ILE A 116 4.36 18.49 -12.25
N ASN A 117 3.15 18.93 -11.92
CA ASN A 117 2.64 20.27 -12.21
C ASN A 117 2.42 21.05 -10.91
N LEU A 118 3.46 21.78 -10.49
CA LEU A 118 3.43 22.55 -9.25
C LEU A 118 2.38 23.66 -9.25
N LYS A 119 2.10 24.28 -10.42
CA LYS A 119 1.10 25.36 -10.54
C LYS A 119 -0.31 24.86 -10.26
N LYS A 120 -0.63 23.63 -10.69
CA LYS A 120 -1.94 23.01 -10.46
C LYS A 120 -1.99 22.13 -9.21
N GLY A 121 -0.84 21.85 -8.59
CA GLY A 121 -0.75 20.89 -7.47
C GLY A 121 -1.04 19.46 -7.87
N THR A 122 -0.81 19.09 -9.14
CA THR A 122 -1.14 17.76 -9.69
C THR A 122 0.09 17.01 -10.16
N ILE A 123 -0.04 15.69 -10.27
CA ILE A 123 0.97 14.77 -10.79
C ILE A 123 0.35 13.81 -11.79
N ASN A 124 1.11 13.47 -12.83
CA ASN A 124 0.76 12.43 -13.78
C ASN A 124 1.48 11.14 -13.39
N LEU A 125 0.74 10.04 -13.50
CA LEU A 125 1.11 8.75 -12.98
C LEU A 125 1.02 7.70 -14.08
N GLN A 126 1.90 6.71 -14.00
CA GLN A 126 1.85 5.51 -14.80
C GLN A 126 1.70 4.30 -13.87
N GLY A 127 0.69 3.47 -14.09
CA GLY A 127 0.45 2.30 -13.25
C GLY A 127 1.65 1.34 -13.28
N ALA A 128 2.09 0.87 -12.11
CA ALA A 128 3.22 -0.06 -12.03
C ALA A 128 2.90 -1.42 -12.68
N VAL A 129 1.65 -1.87 -12.55
CA VAL A 129 1.16 -3.14 -13.12
C VAL A 129 0.75 -3.01 -14.58
N HIS A 130 0.13 -1.88 -14.95
CA HIS A 130 -0.36 -1.62 -16.30
C HIS A 130 0.31 -0.35 -16.83
N LYS A 131 1.44 -0.48 -17.53
CA LYS A 131 2.22 0.67 -18.03
C LYS A 131 1.45 1.56 -19.00
N ASP A 132 0.42 1.03 -19.66
CA ASP A 132 -0.43 1.82 -20.55
C ASP A 132 -1.49 2.62 -19.79
N HIS A 133 -1.75 2.26 -18.52
CA HIS A 133 -2.64 3.00 -17.66
C HIS A 133 -1.95 4.26 -17.15
N LYS A 134 -2.44 5.40 -17.62
CA LYS A 134 -2.01 6.73 -17.18
C LYS A 134 -3.12 7.38 -16.39
N ASP A 135 -2.76 8.00 -15.28
CA ASP A 135 -3.68 8.70 -14.40
C ASP A 135 -3.14 10.09 -14.04
N THR A 136 -4.01 10.98 -13.59
CA THR A 136 -3.66 12.30 -13.06
C THR A 136 -4.35 12.49 -11.72
N THR A 137 -3.57 12.81 -10.69
CA THR A 137 -4.11 13.03 -9.34
C THR A 137 -3.51 14.27 -8.69
N ASN A 138 -4.11 14.72 -7.60
CA ASN A 138 -3.54 15.80 -6.78
C ASN A 138 -2.33 15.27 -6.00
N ILE A 139 -1.27 16.08 -5.86
CA ILE A 139 -0.08 15.71 -5.07
C ILE A 139 -0.47 15.31 -3.64
N SER A 140 -1.51 15.94 -3.09
CA SER A 140 -2.02 15.59 -1.78
C SER A 140 -2.45 14.12 -1.66
N ASN A 141 -2.82 13.44 -2.76
CA ASN A 141 -3.29 12.04 -2.83
C ASN A 141 -2.19 11.00 -2.74
N ILE A 142 -0.93 11.43 -2.80
CA ILE A 142 0.21 10.58 -2.51
C ILE A 142 0.28 10.40 -1.01
N THR A 143 0.25 9.15 -0.58
CA THR A 143 0.40 8.80 0.83
C THR A 143 1.87 8.61 1.17
N GLU A 144 2.60 7.89 0.31
CA GLU A 144 3.97 7.48 0.55
C GLU A 144 4.78 7.43 -0.75
N VAL A 145 6.09 7.64 -0.63
CA VAL A 145 7.08 7.39 -1.68
C VAL A 145 7.82 6.10 -1.33
N VAL A 146 7.88 5.16 -2.26
CA VAL A 146 8.70 3.95 -2.15
C VAL A 146 10.14 4.32 -2.51
N ASP A 147 10.96 4.58 -1.50
CA ASP A 147 12.35 5.01 -1.67
C ASP A 147 13.29 3.87 -2.04
N LYS A 148 13.03 2.67 -1.51
CA LYS A 148 13.89 1.52 -1.75
C LYS A 148 13.13 0.22 -1.68
N ILE A 149 13.59 -0.73 -2.49
CA ILE A 149 13.22 -2.13 -2.40
C ILE A 149 14.46 -2.94 -2.13
N ILE A 150 14.40 -3.73 -1.07
CA ILE A 150 15.46 -4.66 -0.72
C ILE A 150 14.98 -6.06 -1.07
N VAL A 151 15.67 -6.66 -2.05
CA VAL A 151 15.32 -7.96 -2.59
C VAL A 151 15.52 -9.05 -1.54
N PHE A 152 14.56 -9.95 -1.42
CA PHE A 152 14.61 -11.11 -0.53
C PHE A 152 15.95 -11.85 -0.59
N GLY A 153 16.44 -12.28 0.57
CA GLY A 153 17.62 -13.15 0.69
C GLY A 153 18.97 -12.46 0.46
N THR A 154 19.00 -11.21 -0.01
CA THR A 154 20.23 -10.42 -0.14
C THR A 154 20.87 -10.14 1.23
N PRO A 155 22.19 -9.86 1.30
CA PRO A 155 22.85 -9.48 2.55
C PRO A 155 22.18 -8.27 3.22
N GLU A 156 21.75 -7.30 2.42
CA GLU A 156 21.05 -6.12 2.91
C GLU A 156 19.69 -6.48 3.53
N TRP A 157 18.93 -7.40 2.91
CA TRP A 157 17.65 -7.89 3.44
C TRP A 157 17.83 -8.53 4.82
N LYS A 158 18.84 -9.41 4.96
CA LYS A 158 19.16 -10.07 6.24
C LYS A 158 19.57 -9.05 7.30
N ASN A 159 20.38 -8.06 6.92
CA ASN A 159 20.79 -6.99 7.82
C ASN A 159 19.59 -6.16 8.28
N MET A 160 18.63 -5.89 7.39
CA MET A 160 17.42 -5.13 7.71
C MET A 160 16.56 -5.87 8.73
N LEU A 161 16.31 -7.17 8.52
CA LEU A 161 15.56 -7.98 9.49
C LEU A 161 16.21 -7.95 10.88
N LYS A 162 17.53 -8.15 10.93
CA LYS A 162 18.30 -8.13 12.19
C LYS A 162 18.26 -6.76 12.87
N THR A 163 18.47 -5.70 12.11
CA THR A 163 18.58 -4.32 12.65
C THR A 163 17.25 -3.84 13.24
N LEU A 164 16.15 -4.15 12.57
CA LEU A 164 14.82 -3.72 12.98
C LEU A 164 14.06 -4.77 13.80
N ASN A 165 14.70 -5.91 14.09
CA ASN A 165 14.10 -7.05 14.77
C ASN A 165 12.74 -7.45 14.14
N ILE A 166 12.69 -7.49 12.81
CA ILE A 166 11.48 -7.85 12.06
C ILE A 166 11.33 -9.37 12.11
N ASP A 167 10.20 -9.84 12.64
CA ASP A 167 9.86 -11.25 12.63
C ASP A 167 9.48 -11.69 11.21
N PHE A 168 10.28 -12.61 10.67
CA PHE A 168 10.11 -13.15 9.32
C PHE A 168 9.28 -14.44 9.37
N ASP A 169 8.00 -14.34 9.02
CA ASP A 169 7.15 -15.52 8.86
C ASP A 169 7.29 -16.14 7.46
N LYS A 170 8.20 -17.10 7.36
CA LYS A 170 8.42 -17.91 6.16
C LYS A 170 7.14 -18.55 5.62
N LYS A 171 6.26 -19.07 6.48
CA LYS A 171 5.03 -19.75 6.05
C LYS A 171 4.08 -18.78 5.37
N ARG A 172 3.98 -17.56 5.90
CA ARG A 172 3.15 -16.49 5.32
C ARG A 172 3.66 -16.04 3.96
N ILE A 173 4.98 -15.93 3.77
CA ILE A 173 5.54 -15.57 2.45
C ILE A 173 5.31 -16.69 1.42
N ILE A 174 5.44 -17.95 1.82
CA ILE A 174 5.10 -19.10 0.95
C ILE A 174 3.63 -19.01 0.50
N TYR A 175 2.71 -18.79 1.45
CA TYR A 175 1.29 -18.62 1.15
C TYR A 175 1.05 -17.50 0.14
N TYR A 176 1.65 -16.33 0.35
CA TYR A 176 1.53 -15.21 -0.58
C TYR A 176 2.05 -15.55 -1.97
N LEU A 177 3.22 -16.19 -2.08
CA LEU A 177 3.77 -16.61 -3.37
C LEU A 177 2.83 -17.57 -4.10
N GLU A 178 2.26 -18.55 -3.40
CA GLU A 178 1.32 -19.52 -3.97
C GLU A 178 0.03 -18.82 -4.46
N CYS A 179 -0.54 -17.91 -3.67
CA CYS A 179 -1.71 -17.12 -4.08
C CYS A 179 -1.42 -16.22 -5.29
N ASN A 180 -0.26 -15.57 -5.35
CA ASN A 180 0.12 -14.71 -6.49
C ASN A 180 0.35 -15.55 -7.76
N ILE A 181 0.97 -16.73 -7.65
CA ILE A 181 1.13 -17.66 -8.78
C ILE A 181 -0.23 -18.11 -9.31
N GLU A 182 -1.13 -18.52 -8.42
CA GLU A 182 -2.49 -18.92 -8.81
C GLU A 182 -3.23 -17.77 -9.51
N HIS A 183 -3.14 -16.56 -8.95
CA HIS A 183 -3.76 -15.36 -9.53
C HIS A 183 -3.23 -15.05 -10.94
N LEU A 184 -1.91 -15.03 -11.14
CA LEU A 184 -1.31 -14.77 -12.47
C LEU A 184 -1.58 -15.87 -13.49
N ASN A 185 -1.87 -17.10 -13.07
CA ASN A 185 -2.33 -18.13 -13.98
C ASN A 185 -3.75 -17.84 -14.51
N LYS A 186 -4.58 -17.12 -13.75
CA LYS A 186 -5.97 -16.77 -14.11
C LYS A 186 -6.08 -15.45 -14.89
N VAL A 187 -5.27 -14.44 -14.56
CA VAL A 187 -5.31 -13.13 -15.24
C VAL A 187 -4.56 -13.18 -16.56
N LYS A 188 -5.25 -12.95 -17.68
CA LYS A 188 -4.65 -13.05 -19.03
C LYS A 188 -3.79 -11.83 -19.40
N ASP A 189 -4.22 -10.63 -18.99
CA ASP A 189 -3.65 -9.36 -19.48
C ASP A 189 -2.65 -8.72 -18.52
N PHE A 190 -2.03 -9.52 -17.65
CA PHE A 190 -1.01 -9.02 -16.73
C PHE A 190 0.31 -8.75 -17.47
N HIS A 191 0.93 -7.59 -17.23
CA HIS A 191 2.19 -7.21 -17.88
C HIS A 191 3.30 -8.23 -17.59
N ARG A 192 4.02 -8.67 -18.63
CA ARG A 192 5.14 -9.64 -18.52
C ARG A 192 4.77 -10.92 -17.75
N ARG A 193 3.51 -11.37 -17.85
CA ARG A 193 2.94 -12.50 -17.07
C ARG A 193 3.82 -13.73 -17.00
N LYS A 194 4.35 -14.20 -18.14
CA LYS A 194 5.18 -15.41 -18.21
C LYS A 194 6.46 -15.26 -17.38
N GLU A 195 7.18 -14.17 -17.58
CA GLU A 195 8.44 -13.90 -16.87
C GLU A 195 8.19 -13.70 -15.37
N ASN A 196 7.09 -13.05 -15.00
CA ASN A 196 6.70 -12.84 -13.61
C ASN A 196 6.28 -14.15 -12.92
N LEU A 197 5.59 -15.04 -13.62
CA LEU A 197 5.30 -16.39 -13.13
C LEU A 197 6.58 -17.19 -12.88
N ASP A 198 7.56 -17.12 -13.78
CA ASP A 198 8.83 -17.83 -13.62
C ASP A 198 9.62 -17.29 -12.41
N LYS A 199 9.68 -15.96 -12.25
CA LYS A 199 10.29 -15.30 -11.07
C LYS A 199 9.59 -15.68 -9.77
N LEU A 200 8.25 -15.69 -9.72
CA LEU A 200 7.50 -16.11 -8.53
C LEU A 200 7.79 -17.58 -8.16
N LYS A 201 7.79 -18.48 -9.14
CA LYS A 201 8.12 -19.90 -8.92
C LYS A 201 9.53 -20.08 -8.40
N GLN A 202 10.48 -19.31 -8.94
CA GLN A 202 11.86 -19.33 -8.48
C GLN A 202 11.96 -18.81 -7.03
N ARG A 203 11.33 -17.67 -6.73
CA ARG A 203 11.25 -17.12 -5.36
C ARG A 203 10.63 -18.12 -4.38
N LEU A 204 9.59 -18.84 -4.78
CA LEU A 204 8.97 -19.88 -3.95
C LEU A 204 9.95 -20.99 -3.58
N LYS A 205 10.80 -21.42 -4.52
CA LYS A 205 11.87 -22.39 -4.24
C LYS A 205 12.88 -21.82 -3.25
N GLU A 206 13.34 -20.59 -3.48
CA GLU A 206 14.31 -19.89 -2.63
C GLU A 206 13.81 -19.75 -1.18
N VAL A 207 12.57 -19.30 -1.00
CA VAL A 207 11.96 -19.16 0.33
C VAL A 207 11.84 -20.52 1.00
N LYS A 208 11.41 -21.58 0.29
CA LYS A 208 11.28 -22.93 0.84
C LYS A 208 12.60 -23.48 1.39
N ILE A 209 13.73 -23.20 0.73
CA ILE A 209 15.05 -23.67 1.18
C ILE A 209 15.77 -22.72 2.14
N TYR A 210 15.29 -21.49 2.30
CA TYR A 210 15.88 -20.50 3.21
C TYR A 210 15.96 -21.06 4.64
N LYS A 211 17.15 -20.99 5.24
CA LYS A 211 17.42 -21.34 6.64
C LYS A 211 17.72 -20.06 7.40
N ASP A 212 17.10 -19.92 8.56
CA ASP A 212 17.26 -18.80 9.47
C ASP A 212 18.70 -18.71 10.00
#